data_AF-A0A2A2QUE9-F1
#
_entry.id   AF-A0A2A2QUE9-F1
#
_cell.length_a   1.000
_cell.length_b   1.000
_cell.length_c   1.000
_cell.angle_alpha   90.00
_cell.angle_beta   90.00
_cell.angle_gamma   90.00
#
_symmetry.space_group_name_H-M   'P 1'
#
loop_
_entity.id
_entity.type
_entity.pdbx_description
1 polymer ?
#
loop_
_entity_poly.entity_id
_entity_poly.type
_entity_poly.pdbx_seq_one_letter_code
_entity_poly.pdbx_strand_id
1 'polypeptide(L)'
;MGENPSFREALRFWLKLGWISFGGPAGQIAIMHRELVERKRWIGEERFLHALNFCMLLPGPEATQLATYCGWLLHGVRGGLAAGILFVLPGALTLWGLSWIYVSYGTVPAVAGILYGLKAVVLAIVVAAVLRVGRKALKTPVAWGIAAAALIALAVGRVPFPAVVLGALAAGFIGGKVWPEAFGLKVMAPLDASGAQTALGTTRSTLRLAVAGLALWAAPVVAAGVFHGWSGLYAQLGFFFSKVAVVTFGGA
;
A
#
# COMPACT_ATOMS: atom_id res chain seq x y z
N MET A 1 -7.67 4.32 30.30
CA MET A 1 -8.28 3.79 29.07
C MET A 1 -9.05 4.92 28.43
N GLY A 2 -8.74 5.32 27.19
CA GLY A 2 -9.49 6.39 26.53
C GLY A 2 -10.93 5.94 26.28
N GLU A 3 -11.88 6.87 26.35
CA GLU A 3 -13.27 6.60 26.01
C GLU A 3 -13.35 6.04 24.59
N ASN A 4 -14.00 4.89 24.42
CA ASN A 4 -14.23 4.33 23.10
C ASN A 4 -15.10 5.31 22.30
N PRO A 5 -14.63 5.80 21.14
CA PRO A 5 -15.38 6.76 20.35
C PRO A 5 -16.70 6.16 19.88
N SER A 6 -17.69 7.03 19.68
CA SER A 6 -18.91 6.60 18.98
C SER A 6 -18.57 6.14 17.55
N PHE A 7 -19.32 5.19 17.02
CA PHE A 7 -19.09 4.69 15.65
C PHE A 7 -19.16 5.82 14.60
N ARG A 8 -20.07 6.79 14.79
CA ARG A 8 -20.20 7.97 13.92
C ARG A 8 -18.96 8.85 13.94
N GLU A 9 -18.34 9.00 15.11
CA GLU A 9 -17.11 9.78 15.26
C GLU A 9 -15.94 9.10 14.56
N ALA A 10 -15.79 7.78 14.74
CA ALA A 10 -14.79 6.99 14.02
C ALA A 10 -15.01 7.05 12.51
N LEU A 11 -16.26 6.93 12.03
CA LEU A 11 -16.59 7.01 10.61
C LEU A 11 -16.15 8.35 9.99
N ARG A 12 -16.40 9.47 10.67
CA ARG A 12 -15.94 10.80 10.25
C ARG A 12 -14.42 10.88 10.21
N PHE A 13 -13.74 10.27 11.19
CA PHE A 13 -12.29 10.20 11.21
C PHE A 13 -11.74 9.41 10.03
N TRP A 14 -12.25 8.20 9.77
CA TRP A 14 -11.80 7.36 8.65
C TRP A 14 -12.04 8.01 7.30
N LEU A 15 -13.21 8.67 7.11
CA LEU A 15 -13.49 9.44 5.90
C LEU A 15 -12.51 10.61 5.74
N LYS A 16 -12.26 11.38 6.80
CA LYS A 16 -11.26 12.45 6.78
C LYS A 16 -9.88 11.91 6.45
N LEU A 17 -9.48 10.80 7.08
CA LEU A 17 -8.20 10.14 6.86
C LEU A 17 -8.03 9.75 5.40
N GLY A 18 -9.05 9.20 4.75
CA GLY A 18 -9.00 8.86 3.31
C GLY A 18 -8.80 10.09 2.41
N TRP A 19 -9.31 11.28 2.78
CA TRP A 19 -9.08 12.52 2.05
C TRP A 19 -7.70 13.15 2.29
N ILE A 20 -7.04 12.85 3.42
CA ILE A 20 -5.75 13.46 3.78
C ILE A 20 -4.59 12.46 3.80
N SER A 21 -4.84 11.20 3.42
CA SER A 21 -3.83 10.13 3.39
C SER A 21 -2.87 10.29 2.21
N PHE A 22 -2.02 11.31 2.28
CA PHE A 22 -0.94 11.55 1.32
C PHE A 22 0.41 11.55 2.03
N GLY A 23 1.49 11.26 1.30
CA GLY A 23 2.86 11.32 1.84
C GLY A 23 3.57 9.97 1.98
N GLY A 24 2.97 8.89 1.48
CA GLY A 24 3.51 7.52 1.52
C GLY A 24 3.21 6.80 2.85
N PRO A 25 3.55 5.50 2.95
CA PRO A 25 3.17 4.67 4.09
C PRO A 25 3.57 5.26 5.45
N ALA A 26 4.83 5.70 5.58
CA ALA A 26 5.34 6.30 6.80
C ALA A 26 4.59 7.59 7.22
N GLY A 27 4.18 8.42 6.25
CA GLY A 27 3.42 9.64 6.54
C GLY A 27 2.00 9.31 7.00
N GLN A 28 1.35 8.35 6.35
CA GLN A 28 0.02 7.87 6.74
C GLN A 28 0.05 7.21 8.12
N ILE A 29 1.06 6.41 8.43
CA ILE A 29 1.27 5.79 9.75
C ILE A 29 1.48 6.87 10.82
N ALA A 30 2.29 7.89 10.55
CA ALA A 30 2.51 9.00 11.47
C ALA A 30 1.23 9.80 11.75
N ILE A 31 0.41 10.06 10.73
CA ILE A 31 -0.91 10.71 10.90
C ILE A 31 -1.82 9.86 11.78
N MET A 32 -1.86 8.54 11.54
CA MET A 32 -2.67 7.62 12.35
C MET A 32 -2.19 7.58 13.80
N HIS A 33 -0.89 7.49 14.05
CA HIS A 33 -0.32 7.51 15.40
C HIS A 33 -0.67 8.81 16.13
N ARG A 34 -0.37 9.97 15.51
CA ARG A 34 -0.68 11.28 16.08
C ARG A 34 -2.17 11.45 16.41
N GLU A 35 -3.06 11.07 15.49
CA GLU A 35 -4.50 11.27 15.70
C GLU A 35 -5.10 10.23 16.66
N LEU A 36 -4.81 8.94 16.48
CA LEU A 36 -5.43 7.85 17.25
C LEU A 36 -4.82 7.67 18.64
N VAL A 37 -3.52 7.89 18.78
CA VAL A 37 -2.77 7.64 20.01
C VAL A 37 -2.54 8.92 20.79
N GLU A 38 -1.90 9.93 20.20
CA GLU A 38 -1.50 11.14 20.93
C GLU A 38 -2.69 12.07 21.21
N ARG A 39 -3.44 12.42 20.16
CA ARG A 39 -4.48 13.46 20.21
C ARG A 39 -5.79 12.95 20.76
N LYS A 40 -6.34 11.89 20.15
CA LYS A 40 -7.67 11.35 20.52
C LYS A 40 -7.58 10.30 21.61
N ARG A 41 -6.42 9.67 21.79
CA ARG A 41 -6.16 8.63 22.81
C ARG A 41 -7.15 7.46 22.75
N TRP A 42 -7.66 7.14 21.56
CA TRP A 42 -8.57 6.02 21.33
C TRP A 42 -7.85 4.67 21.38
N ILE A 43 -6.56 4.65 21.04
CA ILE A 43 -5.70 3.46 21.06
C ILE A 43 -4.46 3.81 21.88
N GLY A 44 -4.07 2.94 22.81
CA GLY A 44 -2.82 3.11 23.56
C GLY A 44 -1.58 2.80 22.72
N GLU A 45 -0.44 3.38 23.10
CA GLU A 45 0.85 3.26 22.40
C GLU A 45 1.21 1.79 22.11
N GLU A 46 1.26 0.93 23.13
CA GLU A 46 1.60 -0.47 22.96
C GLU A 46 0.69 -1.19 21.98
N ARG A 47 -0.63 -0.95 22.07
CA ARG A 47 -1.62 -1.60 21.21
C ARG A 47 -1.49 -1.14 19.75
N PHE A 48 -1.13 0.13 19.53
CA PHE A 48 -0.84 0.64 18.20
C PHE A 48 0.45 0.04 17.63
N LEU A 49 1.52 -0.03 18.43
CA LEU A 49 2.80 -0.63 18.02
C LEU A 49 2.66 -2.13 17.72
N HIS A 50 1.89 -2.87 18.51
CA HIS A 50 1.56 -4.26 18.22
C HIS A 50 0.82 -4.41 16.87
N ALA A 51 -0.17 -3.55 16.61
CA ALA A 51 -0.87 -3.55 15.33
C ALA A 51 0.06 -3.22 14.16
N LEU A 52 0.95 -2.23 14.33
CA LEU A 52 1.94 -1.84 13.34
C LEU A 52 2.90 -3.00 13.02
N ASN A 53 3.49 -3.60 14.04
CA ASN A 53 4.41 -4.73 13.88
C ASN A 53 3.73 -5.92 13.20
N PHE A 54 2.47 -6.19 13.54
CA PHE A 54 1.68 -7.22 12.87
C PHE A 54 1.45 -6.90 11.39
N CYS A 55 1.07 -5.67 11.05
CA CYS A 55 0.85 -5.28 9.64
C CYS A 55 2.15 -5.28 8.82
N MET A 56 3.32 -5.03 9.43
CA MET A 56 4.62 -5.15 8.75
C MET A 56 4.98 -6.59 8.37
N LEU A 57 4.40 -7.59 9.05
CA LEU A 57 4.60 -9.01 8.70
C LEU A 57 3.65 -9.48 7.59
N LEU A 58 2.54 -8.78 7.38
CA LEU A 58 1.54 -9.16 6.39
C LEU A 58 1.89 -8.60 5.01
N PRO A 59 1.78 -9.41 3.93
CA PRO A 59 1.98 -8.89 2.59
C PRO A 59 0.85 -7.91 2.23
N GLY A 60 1.22 -6.69 1.83
CA GLY A 60 0.29 -5.69 1.29
C GLY A 60 0.56 -4.26 1.77
N PRO A 61 -0.34 -3.32 1.47
CA PRO A 61 -0.14 -1.91 1.77
C PRO A 61 -0.27 -1.65 3.29
N GLU A 62 0.88 -1.49 3.94
CA GLU A 62 1.02 -1.38 5.41
C GLU A 62 0.04 -0.39 6.05
N ALA A 63 -0.09 0.81 5.48
CA ALA A 63 -0.95 1.85 6.04
C ALA A 63 -2.45 1.50 5.95
N THR A 64 -2.91 0.87 4.88
CA THR A 64 -4.31 0.45 4.73
C THR A 64 -4.63 -0.72 5.65
N GLN A 65 -3.70 -1.67 5.79
CA GLN A 65 -3.83 -2.77 6.74
C GLN A 65 -3.92 -2.25 8.17
N LEU A 66 -3.04 -1.32 8.55
CA LEU A 66 -3.05 -0.70 9.88
C LEU A 66 -4.33 0.10 10.12
N ALA A 67 -4.82 0.87 9.15
CA ALA A 67 -6.09 1.57 9.26
C ALA A 67 -7.26 0.59 9.48
N THR A 68 -7.31 -0.49 8.72
CA THR A 68 -8.32 -1.55 8.84
C THR A 68 -8.25 -2.23 10.21
N TYR A 69 -7.04 -2.55 10.68
CA TYR A 69 -6.82 -3.17 11.98
C TYR A 69 -7.21 -2.24 13.13
N CYS A 70 -6.79 -0.96 13.08
CA CYS A 70 -7.19 0.05 14.06
C CYS A 70 -8.71 0.28 14.05
N GLY A 71 -9.36 0.28 12.89
CA GLY A 71 -10.83 0.30 12.79
C GLY A 71 -11.46 -0.91 13.46
N TRP A 72 -10.88 -2.09 13.27
CA TRP A 72 -11.33 -3.32 13.93
C TRP A 72 -11.13 -3.28 15.46
N LEU A 73 -10.04 -2.70 15.95
CA LEU A 73 -9.81 -2.52 17.38
C LEU A 73 -10.87 -1.61 18.04
N LEU A 74 -11.37 -0.59 17.33
CA LEU A 74 -12.35 0.36 17.87
C LEU A 74 -13.78 -0.16 17.83
N HIS A 75 -14.21 -0.82 16.75
CA HIS A 75 -15.61 -1.23 16.55
C HIS A 75 -15.78 -2.64 15.95
N GLY A 76 -14.81 -3.52 16.10
CA GLY A 76 -14.84 -4.89 15.58
C GLY A 76 -14.96 -4.95 14.06
N VAL A 77 -15.58 -6.00 13.52
CA VAL A 77 -15.68 -6.23 12.06
C VAL A 77 -16.27 -5.01 11.31
N ARG A 78 -17.28 -4.36 11.90
CA ARG A 78 -17.89 -3.16 11.30
C ARG A 78 -16.92 -1.99 11.21
N GLY A 79 -16.11 -1.77 12.26
CA GLY A 79 -15.08 -0.74 12.27
C GLY A 79 -13.97 -1.02 11.27
N GLY A 80 -13.52 -2.28 11.16
CA GLY A 80 -12.51 -2.67 10.19
C GLY A 80 -12.96 -2.46 8.74
N LEU A 81 -14.17 -2.92 8.41
CA LEU A 81 -14.77 -2.70 7.08
C LEU A 81 -14.92 -1.20 6.79
N ALA A 82 -15.46 -0.43 7.73
CA ALA A 82 -15.63 1.01 7.55
C ALA A 82 -14.29 1.73 7.34
N ALA A 83 -13.29 1.42 8.16
CA ALA A 83 -11.95 2.03 8.05
C ALA A 83 -11.27 1.68 6.73
N GLY A 84 -11.25 0.40 6.35
CA GLY A 84 -10.63 -0.04 5.10
C GLY A 84 -11.32 0.54 3.86
N ILE A 85 -12.65 0.53 3.81
CA ILE A 85 -13.41 1.10 2.69
C ILE A 85 -13.19 2.61 2.61
N LEU A 86 -13.32 3.34 3.72
CA LEU A 86 -13.18 4.79 3.73
C LEU A 86 -11.74 5.28 3.54
N PHE A 87 -10.75 4.41 3.74
CA PHE A 87 -9.36 4.70 3.39
C PHE A 87 -9.17 4.78 1.87
N VAL A 88 -9.82 3.89 1.10
CA VAL A 88 -9.66 3.78 -0.36
C VAL A 88 -10.70 4.61 -1.13
N LEU A 89 -11.92 4.70 -0.61
CA LEU A 89 -13.08 5.26 -1.30
C LEU A 89 -12.87 6.71 -1.80
N PRO A 90 -12.30 7.66 -1.03
CA PRO A 90 -12.07 9.03 -1.50
C PRO A 90 -11.16 9.09 -2.73
N GLY A 91 -10.08 8.30 -2.73
CA GLY A 91 -9.17 8.19 -3.88
C GLY A 91 -9.87 7.61 -5.09
N ALA A 92 -10.65 6.54 -4.91
CA ALA A 92 -11.43 5.91 -5.97
C ALA A 92 -12.46 6.86 -6.59
N LEU A 93 -13.22 7.60 -5.76
CA LEU A 93 -14.21 8.58 -6.22
C LEU A 93 -13.54 9.76 -6.95
N THR A 94 -12.39 10.21 -6.48
CA THR A 94 -11.62 11.28 -7.13
C THR A 94 -11.15 10.85 -8.52
N LEU A 95 -10.57 9.65 -8.63
CA LEU A 95 -10.13 9.08 -9.92
C LEU A 95 -11.29 8.85 -10.87
N TRP A 96 -12.41 8.33 -10.36
CA TRP A 96 -13.62 8.14 -11.15
C TRP A 96 -14.16 9.47 -11.69
N GLY A 97 -14.26 10.49 -10.85
CA GLY A 97 -14.70 11.83 -11.25
C GLY A 97 -13.78 12.47 -12.28
N LEU A 98 -12.45 12.40 -12.07
CA LEU A 98 -11.46 12.88 -13.04
C LEU A 98 -11.54 12.14 -14.38
N SER A 99 -11.74 10.81 -14.34
CA SER A 99 -11.89 10.00 -15.54
C SER A 99 -13.16 10.36 -16.32
N TRP A 100 -14.27 10.58 -15.61
CA TRP A 100 -15.52 11.04 -16.21
C TRP A 100 -15.40 12.41 -16.86
N ILE A 101 -14.73 13.37 -16.18
CA ILE A 101 -14.43 14.69 -16.74
C ILE A 101 -13.57 14.57 -18.01
N TYR A 102 -12.53 13.73 -17.97
CA TYR A 102 -11.64 13.52 -19.11
C TYR A 102 -12.39 12.97 -20.32
N VAL A 103 -13.23 11.95 -20.14
CA VAL A 103 -14.00 11.34 -21.25
C VAL A 103 -15.06 12.29 -21.79
N SER A 104 -15.72 13.05 -20.92
CA SER A 104 -16.87 13.89 -21.32
C SER A 104 -16.44 15.26 -21.88
N TYR A 105 -15.37 15.84 -21.35
CA TYR A 105 -14.97 17.23 -21.63
C TYR A 105 -13.50 17.38 -22.06
N GLY A 106 -12.77 16.28 -22.26
CA GLY A 106 -11.34 16.32 -22.61
C GLY A 106 -11.02 17.02 -23.94
N THR A 107 -12.01 17.22 -24.81
CA THR A 107 -11.87 17.97 -26.07
C THR A 107 -12.04 19.47 -25.90
N VAL A 108 -12.58 19.94 -24.77
CA VAL A 108 -12.71 21.38 -24.48
C VAL A 108 -11.31 21.94 -24.20
N PRO A 109 -10.84 22.96 -24.94
CA PRO A 109 -9.46 23.46 -24.81
C PRO A 109 -9.04 23.84 -23.40
N ALA A 110 -9.97 24.44 -22.62
CA ALA A 110 -9.71 24.80 -21.23
C ALA A 110 -9.48 23.57 -20.33
N VAL A 111 -10.30 22.52 -20.48
CA VAL A 111 -10.16 21.27 -19.71
C VAL A 111 -8.91 20.52 -20.14
N ALA A 112 -8.64 20.45 -21.45
CA ALA A 112 -7.41 19.86 -21.97
C ALA A 112 -6.16 20.56 -21.42
N GLY A 113 -6.17 21.90 -21.34
CA GLY A 113 -5.08 22.68 -20.75
C GLY A 113 -4.87 22.39 -19.26
N ILE A 114 -5.95 22.31 -18.47
CA ILE A 114 -5.88 21.95 -17.04
C ILE A 114 -5.31 20.53 -16.88
N LEU A 115 -5.81 19.56 -17.63
CA LEU A 115 -5.35 18.17 -17.54
C LEU A 115 -3.91 18.01 -18.03
N TYR A 116 -3.47 18.84 -18.98
CA TYR A 116 -2.06 18.93 -19.38
C TYR A 116 -1.19 19.46 -18.24
N GLY A 117 -1.60 20.54 -17.58
CA GLY A 117 -0.91 21.06 -16.39
C GLY A 117 -0.86 20.06 -15.24
N LEU A 118 -1.94 19.28 -15.04
CA LEU A 118 -1.99 18.22 -14.05
C LEU A 118 -0.90 17.15 -14.27
N LYS A 119 -0.56 16.81 -15.52
CA LYS A 119 0.53 15.87 -15.81
C LYS A 119 1.87 16.35 -15.25
N ALA A 120 2.17 17.65 -15.36
CA ALA A 120 3.39 18.23 -14.83
C ALA A 120 3.43 18.18 -13.29
N VAL A 121 2.29 18.46 -12.64
CA VAL A 121 2.14 18.35 -11.17
C VAL A 121 2.35 16.91 -10.71
N VAL A 122 1.71 15.94 -11.39
CA VAL A 122 1.86 14.51 -11.09
C VAL A 122 3.32 14.08 -11.25
N LEU A 123 4.00 14.49 -12.32
CA LEU A 123 5.42 14.21 -12.52
C LEU A 123 6.27 14.73 -11.35
N ALA A 124 6.05 15.98 -10.93
CA ALA A 124 6.77 16.56 -9.80
C ALA A 124 6.54 15.78 -8.50
N ILE A 125 5.29 15.36 -8.22
CA ILE A 125 4.95 14.56 -7.05
C ILE A 125 5.63 13.18 -7.10
N VAL A 126 5.60 12.51 -8.25
CA VAL A 126 6.25 11.20 -8.45
C VAL A 126 7.75 11.32 -8.25
N VAL A 127 8.41 12.32 -8.85
CA VAL A 127 9.84 12.57 -8.64
C VAL A 127 10.14 12.84 -7.18
N ALA A 128 9.34 13.66 -6.50
CA ALA A 128 9.52 13.94 -5.08
C ALA A 128 9.37 12.69 -4.21
N ALA A 129 8.42 11.81 -4.55
CA ALA A 129 8.22 10.53 -3.87
C ALA A 129 9.40 9.57 -4.09
N VAL A 130 9.86 9.43 -5.34
CA VAL A 130 11.03 8.61 -5.71
C VAL A 130 12.27 9.11 -4.97
N LEU A 131 12.54 10.42 -4.95
CA LEU A 131 13.68 10.98 -4.23
C LEU A 131 13.57 10.77 -2.71
N ARG A 132 12.37 10.91 -2.14
CA ARG A 132 12.13 10.69 -0.71
C ARG A 132 12.37 9.24 -0.32
N VAL A 133 11.85 8.29 -1.09
CA VAL A 133 12.04 6.84 -0.87
C VAL A 133 13.49 6.45 -1.15
N GLY A 134 14.06 6.95 -2.25
CA GLY A 134 15.44 6.72 -2.66
C GLY A 134 16.45 7.16 -1.61
N ARG A 135 16.31 8.37 -1.03
CA ARG A 135 17.20 8.82 0.07
C ARG A 135 17.06 7.97 1.35
N LYS A 136 15.90 7.36 1.57
CA LYS A 136 15.68 6.45 2.71
C LYS A 136 16.32 5.08 2.46
N ALA A 137 16.22 4.53 1.25
CA ALA A 137 16.73 3.20 0.91
C ALA A 137 18.20 3.18 0.48
N LEU A 138 18.64 4.14 -0.34
CA LEU A 138 19.96 4.21 -0.96
C LEU A 138 20.92 5.02 -0.08
N LYS A 139 21.66 4.32 0.78
CA LYS A 139 22.59 4.92 1.76
C LYS A 139 24.02 5.09 1.26
N THR A 140 24.41 4.37 0.21
CA THR A 140 25.78 4.36 -0.33
C THR A 140 25.80 4.79 -1.79
N PRO A 141 26.92 5.38 -2.29
CA PRO A 141 27.06 5.74 -3.70
C PRO A 141 26.93 4.52 -4.63
N VAL A 142 27.35 3.34 -4.16
CA VAL A 142 27.18 2.07 -4.90
C VAL A 142 25.70 1.72 -5.07
N ALA A 143 24.88 1.89 -4.02
CA ALA A 143 23.43 1.67 -4.11
C ALA A 143 22.77 2.62 -5.11
N TRP A 144 23.21 3.89 -5.16
CA TRP A 144 22.77 4.84 -6.17
C TRP A 144 23.19 4.45 -7.59
N GLY A 145 24.41 3.93 -7.76
CA GLY A 145 24.90 3.39 -9.04
C GLY A 145 24.09 2.19 -9.54
N ILE A 146 23.79 1.24 -8.65
CA ILE A 146 22.94 0.08 -8.97
C ILE A 146 21.53 0.54 -9.35
N ALA A 147 20.94 1.49 -8.61
CA ALA A 147 19.64 2.05 -8.92
C ALA A 147 19.61 2.74 -10.30
N ALA A 148 20.64 3.50 -10.65
CA ALA A 148 20.77 4.15 -11.96
C ALA A 148 20.92 3.11 -13.09
N ALA A 149 21.75 2.08 -12.89
CA ALA A 149 21.93 1.00 -13.86
C ALA A 149 20.63 0.21 -14.07
N ALA A 150 19.90 -0.09 -12.99
CA ALA A 150 18.58 -0.73 -13.06
C ALA A 150 17.57 0.14 -13.83
N LEU A 151 17.56 1.45 -13.58
CA LEU A 151 16.69 2.38 -14.31
C LEU A 151 17.00 2.39 -15.82
N ILE A 152 18.28 2.42 -16.20
CA ILE A 152 18.71 2.38 -17.61
C ILE A 152 18.32 1.05 -18.25
N ALA A 153 18.55 -0.07 -17.55
CA ALA A 153 18.18 -1.40 -18.02
C ALA A 153 16.67 -1.53 -18.29
N LEU A 154 15.84 -0.92 -17.45
CA LEU A 154 14.38 -0.90 -17.63
C LEU A 154 13.96 0.06 -18.75
N ALA A 155 14.45 1.31 -18.71
CA ALA A 155 13.95 2.37 -19.59
C ALA A 155 14.47 2.26 -21.02
N VAL A 156 15.75 1.89 -21.20
CA VAL A 156 16.40 1.79 -22.50
C VAL A 156 16.58 0.33 -22.90
N GLY A 157 17.05 -0.51 -21.98
CA GLY A 157 17.34 -1.91 -22.25
C GLY A 157 16.09 -2.80 -22.40
N ARG A 158 14.90 -2.32 -21.99
CA ARG A 158 13.64 -3.10 -21.93
C ARG A 158 13.81 -4.46 -21.25
N VAL A 159 14.77 -4.56 -20.31
CA VAL A 159 15.04 -5.79 -19.57
C VAL A 159 13.83 -6.09 -18.69
N PRO A 160 13.35 -7.35 -18.64
CA PRO A 160 12.19 -7.69 -17.80
C PRO A 160 12.50 -7.38 -16.33
N PHE A 161 11.54 -6.75 -15.64
CA PHE A 161 11.68 -6.32 -14.24
C PHE A 161 12.23 -7.41 -13.29
N PRO A 162 11.78 -8.69 -13.36
CA PRO A 162 12.35 -9.74 -12.53
C PRO A 162 13.85 -9.95 -12.73
N ALA A 163 14.36 -9.84 -13.97
CA ALA A 163 15.79 -10.00 -14.24
C ALA A 163 16.60 -8.84 -13.66
N VAL A 164 16.06 -7.62 -13.68
CA VAL A 164 16.69 -6.45 -13.05
C VAL A 164 16.76 -6.62 -11.54
N VAL A 165 15.69 -7.10 -10.91
CA VAL A 165 15.65 -7.39 -9.46
C VAL A 165 16.68 -8.46 -9.09
N LEU A 166 16.72 -9.57 -9.83
CA LEU A 166 17.70 -10.65 -9.59
C LEU A 166 19.14 -10.17 -9.80
N GLY A 167 19.39 -9.35 -10.82
CA GLY A 167 20.70 -8.75 -11.07
C GLY A 167 21.14 -7.81 -9.94
N ALA A 168 20.23 -6.97 -9.45
CA ALA A 168 20.50 -6.09 -8.32
C ALA A 168 20.76 -6.87 -7.02
N LEU A 169 20.01 -7.95 -6.78
CA LEU A 169 20.23 -8.85 -5.64
C LEU A 169 21.59 -9.55 -5.73
N ALA A 170 21.95 -10.09 -6.90
CA ALA A 170 23.25 -10.72 -7.11
C ALA A 170 24.40 -9.71 -6.91
N ALA A 171 24.27 -8.51 -7.47
CA ALA A 171 25.25 -7.42 -7.28
C ALA A 171 25.38 -7.02 -5.81
N GLY A 172 24.26 -6.95 -5.08
CA GLY A 172 24.24 -6.68 -3.64
C GLY A 172 24.87 -7.79 -2.80
N PHE A 173 24.60 -9.06 -3.13
CA PHE A 173 25.13 -10.22 -2.40
C PHE A 173 26.64 -10.39 -2.62
N ILE A 174 27.08 -10.35 -3.87
CA ILE A 174 28.50 -10.47 -4.23
C ILE A 174 29.25 -9.24 -3.74
N GLY A 175 28.73 -8.04 -4.02
CA GLY A 175 29.34 -6.78 -3.62
C GLY A 175 29.41 -6.60 -2.10
N GLY A 176 28.39 -7.03 -1.36
CA GLY A 176 28.38 -7.00 0.10
C GLY A 176 29.39 -7.97 0.74
N LYS A 177 29.71 -9.08 0.06
CA LYS A 177 30.72 -10.05 0.52
C LYS A 177 32.16 -9.61 0.18
N VAL A 178 32.35 -8.95 -0.97
CA VAL A 178 33.67 -8.53 -1.47
C VAL A 178 34.07 -7.14 -0.94
N TRP A 179 33.12 -6.22 -0.77
CA TRP A 179 33.38 -4.85 -0.32
C TRP A 179 32.37 -4.37 0.74
N PRO A 180 32.43 -4.90 1.97
CA PRO A 180 31.42 -4.66 3.01
C PRO A 180 31.24 -3.18 3.37
N GLU A 181 32.34 -2.42 3.39
CA GLU A 181 32.33 -0.99 3.72
C GLU A 181 31.63 -0.13 2.67
N ALA A 182 31.71 -0.50 1.38
CA ALA A 182 31.07 0.23 0.30
C ALA A 182 29.55 -0.01 0.23
N PHE A 183 29.08 -1.12 0.81
CA PHE A 183 27.65 -1.47 0.88
C PHE A 183 26.98 -1.06 2.19
N GLY A 184 27.74 -0.57 3.18
CA GLY A 184 27.19 0.01 4.40
C GLY A 184 26.32 -0.97 5.21
N LEU A 185 26.69 -2.26 5.21
CA LEU A 185 25.94 -3.32 5.88
C LEU A 185 25.99 -3.11 7.39
N LYS A 186 24.89 -2.62 7.98
CA LYS A 186 24.63 -2.76 9.41
C LYS A 186 24.06 -4.15 9.65
N VAL A 187 24.74 -4.96 10.46
CA VAL A 187 24.17 -6.18 11.02
C VAL A 187 22.92 -5.76 11.79
N MET A 188 21.76 -6.13 11.27
CA MET A 188 20.50 -5.91 11.98
C MET A 188 20.51 -6.82 13.19
N ALA A 189 20.32 -6.27 14.39
CA ALA A 189 20.18 -7.06 15.59
C ALA A 189 19.08 -8.11 15.38
N PRO A 190 19.21 -9.33 15.94
CA PRO A 190 18.16 -10.32 15.89
C PRO A 190 16.85 -9.67 16.36
N LEU A 191 15.80 -9.78 15.56
CA LEU A 191 14.48 -9.33 15.98
C LEU A 191 14.09 -10.18 17.18
N ASP A 192 13.95 -9.53 18.34
CA ASP A 192 13.44 -10.16 19.56
C ASP A 192 12.02 -10.66 19.29
N ALA A 193 11.89 -11.97 19.02
CA ALA A 193 10.63 -12.65 18.77
C ALA A 193 9.81 -12.89 20.06
N SER A 194 10.24 -12.32 21.19
CA SER A 194 9.77 -12.59 22.55
C SER A 194 8.38 -12.01 22.87
N GLY A 195 7.71 -11.35 21.93
CA GLY A 195 6.36 -10.81 22.11
C GLY A 195 5.24 -11.54 21.37
N ALA A 196 5.52 -12.60 20.61
CA ALA A 196 4.52 -13.27 19.78
C ALA A 196 3.63 -14.25 20.58
N GLN A 197 2.91 -13.76 21.59
CA GLN A 197 1.75 -14.47 22.11
C GLN A 197 0.55 -14.16 21.21
N THR A 198 0.48 -14.83 20.07
CA THR A 198 -0.74 -14.84 19.26
C THR A 198 -1.64 -15.93 19.81
N ALA A 199 -2.83 -15.54 20.29
CA ALA A 199 -3.93 -16.48 20.43
C ALA A 199 -4.21 -17.06 19.03
N LEU A 200 -3.68 -18.26 18.76
CA LEU A 200 -3.90 -18.97 17.52
C LEU A 200 -5.41 -19.20 17.41
N GLY A 201 -6.07 -18.44 16.53
CA GLY A 201 -7.40 -18.81 16.08
C GLY A 201 -7.33 -20.25 15.55
N THR A 202 -8.29 -21.08 15.93
CA THR A 202 -8.39 -22.47 15.45
C THR A 202 -8.17 -22.55 13.94
N THR A 203 -7.42 -23.54 13.45
CA THR A 203 -7.17 -23.76 12.00
C THR A 203 -8.45 -23.68 11.16
N ARG A 204 -9.57 -24.11 11.75
CA ARG A 204 -10.91 -24.04 11.15
C ARG A 204 -11.44 -22.60 10.94
N SER A 205 -11.21 -21.68 11.88
CA SER A 205 -11.60 -20.27 11.70
C SER A 205 -10.73 -19.58 10.64
N THR A 206 -9.43 -19.89 10.60
CA THR A 206 -8.51 -19.35 9.58
C THR A 206 -8.89 -19.83 8.19
N LEU A 207 -9.16 -21.13 8.04
CA LEU A 207 -9.60 -21.70 6.76
C LEU A 207 -10.95 -21.12 6.31
N ARG A 208 -11.92 -20.98 7.22
CA ARG A 208 -13.22 -20.36 6.92
C ARG A 208 -13.06 -18.92 6.44
N LEU A 209 -12.23 -18.12 7.11
CA LEU A 209 -11.97 -16.74 6.72
C LEU A 209 -11.24 -16.66 5.37
N ALA A 210 -10.28 -17.54 5.11
CA ALA A 210 -9.58 -17.60 3.83
C ALA A 210 -10.53 -17.97 2.69
N VAL A 211 -11.36 -18.99 2.86
CA VAL A 211 -12.37 -19.39 1.86
C VAL A 211 -13.39 -18.30 1.65
N ALA A 212 -13.89 -17.67 2.73
CA ALA A 212 -14.82 -16.55 2.62
C ALA A 212 -14.20 -15.37 1.88
N GLY A 213 -12.94 -15.01 2.17
CA GLY A 213 -12.21 -13.94 1.49
C GLY A 213 -12.00 -14.22 0.01
N LEU A 214 -11.57 -15.44 -0.34
CA LEU A 214 -11.41 -15.88 -1.72
C LEU A 214 -12.74 -15.89 -2.47
N ALA A 215 -13.82 -16.36 -1.85
CA ALA A 215 -15.15 -16.35 -2.45
C ALA A 215 -15.66 -14.93 -2.67
N LEU A 216 -15.50 -14.03 -1.68
CA LEU A 216 -15.89 -12.63 -1.77
C LEU A 216 -15.15 -11.91 -2.90
N TRP A 217 -13.89 -12.28 -3.12
CA TRP A 217 -13.07 -11.73 -4.18
C TRP A 217 -13.37 -12.34 -5.56
N ALA A 218 -13.57 -13.66 -5.64
CA ALA A 218 -13.84 -14.35 -6.90
C ALA A 218 -15.26 -14.05 -7.43
N ALA A 219 -16.23 -13.82 -6.54
CA ALA A 219 -17.62 -13.54 -6.90
C ALA A 219 -17.79 -12.43 -7.94
N PRO A 220 -17.24 -11.19 -7.77
CA PRO A 220 -17.37 -10.14 -8.78
C PRO A 220 -16.65 -10.47 -10.09
N VAL A 221 -15.53 -11.19 -10.07
CA VAL A 221 -14.80 -11.57 -11.29
C VAL A 221 -15.56 -12.62 -12.08
N VAL A 222 -16.10 -13.63 -11.40
CA VAL A 222 -16.94 -14.67 -12.00
C VAL A 222 -18.24 -14.08 -12.52
N ALA A 223 -18.91 -13.22 -11.74
CA ALA A 223 -20.09 -12.51 -12.19
C ALA A 223 -19.80 -11.68 -13.45
N ALA A 224 -18.69 -10.95 -13.48
CA ALA A 224 -18.27 -10.21 -14.68
C ALA A 224 -18.07 -11.12 -15.90
N GLY A 225 -17.43 -12.28 -15.72
CA GLY A 225 -17.23 -13.26 -16.79
C GLY A 225 -18.53 -13.89 -17.30
N VAL A 226 -19.47 -14.19 -16.40
CA VAL A 226 -20.77 -14.77 -16.74
C VAL A 226 -21.68 -13.76 -17.44
N PHE A 227 -21.78 -12.53 -16.94
CA PHE A 227 -22.71 -11.53 -17.48
C PHE A 227 -22.17 -10.74 -18.69
N HIS A 228 -20.84 -10.53 -18.77
CA HIS A 228 -20.22 -9.69 -19.80
C HIS A 228 -19.19 -10.44 -20.66
N GLY A 229 -19.06 -11.75 -20.49
CA GLY A 229 -18.11 -12.60 -21.19
C GLY A 229 -16.70 -12.58 -20.58
N TRP A 230 -16.01 -13.73 -20.65
CA TRP A 230 -14.66 -13.90 -20.10
C TRP A 230 -13.59 -13.10 -20.85
N SER A 231 -13.83 -12.76 -22.11
CA SER A 231 -13.00 -11.84 -22.89
C SER A 231 -13.39 -10.37 -22.71
N GLY A 232 -14.45 -10.06 -21.97
CA GLY A 232 -14.91 -8.70 -21.70
C GLY A 232 -13.97 -7.92 -20.79
N LEU A 233 -14.00 -6.58 -20.94
CA LEU A 233 -13.13 -5.65 -20.20
C LEU A 233 -13.13 -5.93 -18.68
N TYR A 234 -14.30 -6.14 -18.08
CA TYR A 234 -14.43 -6.32 -16.64
C TYR A 234 -13.77 -7.61 -16.12
N ALA A 235 -13.92 -8.72 -16.85
CA ALA A 235 -13.26 -9.98 -16.50
C ALA A 235 -11.73 -9.88 -16.69
N GLN A 236 -11.28 -9.25 -17.79
CA GLN A 236 -9.85 -9.01 -18.02
C GLN A 236 -9.22 -8.11 -16.95
N LEU A 237 -9.90 -7.03 -16.54
CA LEU A 237 -9.47 -6.17 -15.44
C LEU A 237 -9.37 -6.96 -14.13
N GLY A 238 -10.36 -7.80 -13.84
CA GLY A 238 -10.32 -8.71 -12.69
C GLY A 238 -9.06 -9.57 -12.69
N PHE A 239 -8.82 -10.33 -13.76
CA PHE A 239 -7.62 -11.17 -13.89
C PHE A 239 -6.31 -10.38 -13.88
N PHE A 240 -6.28 -9.20 -14.48
CA PHE A 240 -5.10 -8.34 -14.49
C PHE A 240 -4.72 -7.93 -13.06
N PHE A 241 -5.64 -7.36 -12.30
CA PHE A 241 -5.38 -6.96 -10.91
C PHE A 241 -5.10 -8.16 -10.00
N SER A 242 -5.69 -9.32 -10.29
CA SER A 242 -5.36 -10.59 -9.61
C SER A 242 -3.89 -10.94 -9.76
N LYS A 243 -3.39 -10.95 -11.00
CA LYS A 243 -2.01 -11.31 -11.32
C LYS A 243 -1.04 -10.29 -10.72
N VAL A 244 -1.35 -9.01 -10.86
CA VAL A 244 -0.54 -7.94 -10.28
C VAL A 244 -0.45 -8.12 -8.77
N ALA A 245 -1.55 -8.34 -8.05
CA ALA A 245 -1.55 -8.51 -6.60
C ALA A 245 -0.74 -9.73 -6.11
N VAL A 246 -0.63 -10.80 -6.90
CA VAL A 246 0.18 -11.99 -6.56
C VAL A 246 1.66 -11.76 -6.86
N VAL A 247 1.98 -10.97 -7.89
CA VAL A 247 3.36 -10.75 -8.36
C VAL A 247 4.01 -9.54 -7.70
N THR A 248 3.23 -8.57 -7.19
CA THR A 248 3.75 -7.41 -6.47
C THR A 248 3.94 -7.72 -4.99
N PHE A 249 5.19 -7.70 -4.53
CA PHE A 249 5.50 -7.77 -3.10
C PHE A 249 5.09 -6.45 -2.42
N GLY A 250 4.17 -6.52 -1.46
CA GLY A 250 3.81 -5.37 -0.62
C GLY A 250 2.74 -4.41 -1.19
N GLY A 251 2.06 -4.77 -2.28
CA GLY A 251 0.96 -3.96 -2.83
C GLY A 251 1.40 -2.62 -3.43
N ALA A 252 2.62 -2.54 -3.95
CA ALA A 252 3.16 -1.42 -4.72
C ALA A 252 3.49 -1.85 -6.17
#